data_AF-A0A914M2K9-F1
#
_entry.id   AF-A0A914M2K9-F1
#
_cell.length_a   1.000
_cell.length_b   1.000
_cell.length_c   1.000
_cell.angle_alpha   90.00
_cell.angle_beta   90.00
_cell.angle_gamma   90.00
#
_symmetry.space_group_name_H-M   'P 1'
#
loop_
_entity.id
_entity.type
_entity.pdbx_description
1 polymer ?
#
loop_
_entity_poly.entity_id
_entity_poly.type
_entity_poly.pdbx_seq_one_letter_code
_entity_poly.pdbx_strand_id
1 'polypeptide(L)'
;MDSFNIDNINSFNFLFQILSDFVCAFLLSLSFGLVDFNYTKIVNSFLRSFSRKTREEFSLDRLNEQMIQLKNQMSMLSPTADFAKYYKNERLLNKLKEEKEKLDKTIFSKSIISSVKINIAVKTIFMVIATCLMWKAEFFVLFKMDAKWFWPLNIFQNNIFVGDGKADDLYQNVTLFSFVLLTLIVKKIWEYRKNNVNNCINIY
;
A
#
# COMPACT_ATOMS: atom_id res chain seq x y z
N MET A 1 17.83 -41.77 23.28
CA MET A 1 16.64 -41.33 22.51
C MET A 1 16.56 -39.79 22.46
N ASP A 2 17.64 -39.09 22.84
CA ASP A 2 17.66 -37.63 23.03
C ASP A 2 18.35 -36.84 21.91
N SER A 3 19.16 -37.50 21.06
CA SER A 3 19.80 -36.86 19.90
C SER A 3 18.78 -36.42 18.84
N PHE A 4 17.74 -37.23 18.62
CA PHE A 4 16.69 -36.93 17.63
C PHE A 4 15.85 -35.70 17.99
N ASN A 5 15.76 -35.35 19.28
CA ASN A 5 14.97 -34.22 19.74
C ASN A 5 15.76 -32.89 19.64
N ILE A 6 17.07 -32.93 19.92
CA ILE A 6 17.96 -31.76 19.82
C ILE A 6 18.16 -31.33 18.36
N ASP A 7 18.35 -32.30 17.45
CA ASP A 7 18.50 -32.02 16.02
C ASP A 7 17.22 -31.44 15.40
N ASN A 8 16.06 -31.90 15.86
CA ASN A 8 14.77 -31.41 15.38
C ASN A 8 14.44 -30.01 15.90
N ILE A 9 14.79 -29.69 17.15
CA ILE A 9 14.65 -28.34 17.74
C ILE A 9 15.56 -27.33 17.01
N ASN A 10 16.81 -27.71 16.73
CA ASN A 10 17.74 -26.87 15.98
C ASN A 10 17.24 -26.63 14.54
N SER A 11 16.79 -27.69 13.86
CA SER A 11 16.20 -27.57 12.51
C SER A 11 14.97 -26.66 12.47
N PHE A 12 14.11 -26.71 13.49
CA PHE A 12 12.92 -25.86 13.56
C PHE A 12 13.30 -24.39 13.75
N ASN A 13 14.27 -24.10 14.62
CA ASN A 13 14.77 -22.74 14.84
C ASN A 13 15.41 -22.15 13.58
N PHE A 14 16.18 -22.95 12.82
CA PHE A 14 16.74 -22.51 11.53
C PHE A 14 15.67 -22.20 10.49
N LEU A 15 14.67 -23.08 10.34
CA LEU A 15 13.54 -22.84 9.43
C LEU A 15 12.75 -21.58 9.82
N PHE A 16 12.54 -21.38 11.11
CA PHE A 16 11.85 -20.19 11.62
C PHE A 16 12.63 -18.90 11.33
N GLN A 17 13.96 -18.90 11.52
CA GLN A 17 14.83 -17.77 11.19
C GLN A 17 14.78 -17.44 9.69
N ILE A 18 14.93 -18.45 8.83
CA ILE A 18 14.86 -18.28 7.36
C ILE A 18 13.49 -17.68 6.96
N LEU A 19 12.40 -18.24 7.50
CA LEU A 19 11.05 -17.78 7.19
C LEU A 19 10.83 -16.35 7.69
N SER A 20 11.30 -16.02 8.88
CA SER A 20 11.26 -14.67 9.43
C SER A 20 12.00 -13.66 8.56
N ASP A 21 13.20 -14.01 8.07
CA ASP A 21 13.98 -13.16 7.17
C ASP A 21 13.26 -12.87 5.85
N PHE A 22 12.65 -13.90 5.25
CA PHE A 22 11.85 -13.73 4.04
C PHE A 22 10.61 -12.86 4.27
N VAL A 23 9.87 -13.10 5.38
CA VAL A 23 8.68 -12.33 5.72
C VAL A 23 9.05 -10.86 5.99
N CYS A 24 10.14 -10.62 6.71
CA CYS A 24 10.62 -9.27 7.00
C CYS A 24 11.04 -8.52 5.73
N ALA A 25 11.84 -9.16 4.86
CA ALA A 25 12.26 -8.58 3.59
C ALA A 25 11.05 -8.29 2.67
N PHE A 26 10.07 -9.19 2.64
CA PHE A 26 8.85 -9.02 1.87
C PHE A 26 8.00 -7.86 2.38
N LEU A 27 7.77 -7.75 3.70
CA LEU A 27 7.00 -6.66 4.29
C LEU A 27 7.65 -5.29 4.06
N LEU A 28 8.97 -5.20 4.18
CA LEU A 28 9.69 -3.95 3.87
C LEU A 28 9.62 -3.61 2.38
N SER A 29 9.81 -4.61 1.52
CA SER A 29 9.65 -4.46 0.08
C SER A 29 8.26 -3.92 -0.30
N LEU A 30 7.20 -4.43 0.32
CA LEU A 30 5.83 -3.93 0.14
C LEU A 30 5.66 -2.49 0.65
N SER A 31 6.29 -2.17 1.78
CA SER A 31 6.23 -0.84 2.39
C SER A 31 6.87 0.22 1.48
N PHE A 32 8.05 -0.09 0.94
CA PHE A 32 8.79 0.76 0.00
C PHE A 32 8.26 0.73 -1.44
N GLY A 33 7.31 -0.16 -1.77
CA GLY A 33 6.77 -0.28 -3.13
C GLY A 33 7.74 -0.92 -4.13
N LEU A 34 8.68 -1.73 -3.63
CA LEU A 34 9.56 -2.54 -4.48
C LEU A 34 8.78 -3.69 -5.15
N VAL A 35 7.69 -4.13 -4.53
CA VAL A 35 6.77 -5.12 -5.08
C VAL A 35 5.37 -4.52 -5.19
N ASP A 36 4.80 -4.58 -6.39
CA ASP A 36 3.44 -4.13 -6.67
C ASP A 36 2.45 -5.23 -6.28
N PHE A 37 2.04 -5.26 -5.01
CA PHE A 37 1.02 -6.17 -4.53
C PHE A 37 -0.31 -5.46 -4.37
N ASN A 38 -1.38 -6.02 -4.94
CA ASN A 38 -2.70 -5.41 -4.88
C ASN A 38 -3.43 -5.75 -3.56
N TYR A 39 -2.89 -5.27 -2.44
CA TYR A 39 -3.49 -5.44 -1.12
C TYR A 39 -4.83 -4.69 -0.97
N THR A 40 -5.13 -3.75 -1.88
CA THR A 40 -6.39 -2.99 -1.85
C THR A 40 -7.62 -3.89 -1.93
N LYS A 41 -7.56 -5.05 -2.60
CA LYS A 41 -8.68 -5.99 -2.63
C LYS A 41 -8.98 -6.58 -1.25
N ILE A 42 -7.94 -6.96 -0.51
CA ILE A 42 -8.06 -7.55 0.82
C ILE A 42 -8.51 -6.48 1.81
N VAL A 43 -7.86 -5.32 1.77
CA VAL A 43 -8.14 -4.20 2.66
C VAL A 43 -9.52 -3.62 2.39
N ASN A 44 -9.95 -3.46 1.13
CA ASN A 44 -11.28 -2.94 0.80
C ASN A 44 -12.38 -3.91 1.22
N SER A 45 -12.18 -5.23 1.11
CA SER A 45 -13.14 -6.21 1.62
C SER A 45 -13.24 -6.14 3.14
N PHE A 46 -12.11 -6.05 3.84
CA PHE A 46 -12.09 -5.90 5.30
C PHE A 46 -12.73 -4.58 5.75
N LEU A 47 -12.38 -3.48 5.10
CA LEU A 47 -12.94 -2.16 5.37
C LEU A 47 -14.42 -2.10 5.03
N ARG A 48 -14.92 -2.77 3.98
CA ARG A 48 -16.36 -2.86 3.69
C ARG A 48 -17.12 -3.61 4.78
N SER A 49 -16.54 -4.68 5.34
CA SER A 49 -17.13 -5.38 6.48
C SER A 49 -17.19 -4.51 7.75
N PHE A 50 -16.24 -3.60 7.94
CA PHE A 50 -16.21 -2.69 9.09
C PHE A 50 -16.87 -1.33 8.84
N SER A 51 -17.10 -0.95 7.58
CA SER A 51 -17.66 0.34 7.20
C SER A 51 -19.17 0.28 7.26
N ARG A 52 -19.74 1.03 8.21
CA ARG A 52 -21.14 1.43 8.17
C ARG A 52 -21.35 2.33 6.94
N LYS A 53 -22.46 2.10 6.22
CA LYS A 53 -22.94 2.94 5.11
C LYS A 53 -22.82 4.42 5.51
N THR A 54 -22.11 5.19 4.71
CA THR A 54 -21.71 6.55 5.11
C THR A 54 -22.93 7.47 5.02
N ARG A 55 -23.05 8.46 5.92
CA ARG A 55 -24.14 9.47 5.91
C ARG A 55 -24.34 10.11 4.53
N GLU A 56 -23.26 10.23 3.77
CA GLU A 56 -23.21 10.81 2.42
C GLU A 56 -23.90 9.92 1.35
N GLU A 57 -23.81 8.60 1.49
CA GLU A 57 -24.50 7.64 0.62
C GLU A 57 -26.01 7.68 0.85
N PHE A 58 -26.45 7.83 2.11
CA PHE A 58 -27.86 8.04 2.43
C PHE A 58 -28.42 9.35 1.85
N SER A 59 -27.62 10.43 1.83
CA SER A 59 -28.06 11.68 1.19
C SER A 59 -28.16 11.56 -0.33
N LEU A 60 -27.29 10.79 -0.98
CA LEU A 60 -27.36 10.52 -2.41
C LEU A 60 -28.63 9.72 -2.79
N ASP A 61 -28.94 8.67 -2.02
CA ASP A 61 -30.14 7.86 -2.21
C ASP A 61 -31.40 8.73 -2.08
N ARG A 62 -31.46 9.57 -1.04
CA ARG A 62 -32.56 10.52 -0.85
C ARG A 62 -32.70 11.53 -2.00
N LEU A 63 -31.58 12.06 -2.51
CA LEU A 63 -31.61 13.02 -3.62
C LEU A 63 -32.11 12.36 -4.91
N ASN A 64 -31.72 11.10 -5.16
CA ASN A 64 -32.22 10.31 -6.29
C ASN A 64 -33.72 10.05 -6.18
N GLU A 65 -34.22 9.71 -4.99
CA GLU A 65 -35.66 9.55 -4.75
C GLU A 65 -36.43 10.85 -5.03
N GLN A 66 -35.91 11.99 -4.56
CA GLN A 66 -36.51 13.30 -4.82
C GLN A 66 -36.53 13.65 -6.32
N MET A 67 -35.47 13.35 -7.06
CA MET A 67 -35.43 13.53 -8.51
C MET A 67 -36.44 12.65 -9.24
N ILE A 68 -36.62 11.39 -8.82
CA ILE A 68 -37.59 10.46 -9.40
C ILE A 68 -39.02 10.96 -9.14
N GLN A 69 -39.31 11.37 -7.90
CA GLN A 69 -40.62 11.94 -7.54
C GLN A 69 -40.93 13.19 -8.36
N LEU A 70 -39.97 14.10 -8.51
CA LEU A 70 -40.16 15.34 -9.27
C LEU A 70 -40.34 15.07 -10.77
N LYS A 71 -39.61 14.09 -11.32
CA LYS A 71 -39.76 13.66 -12.72
C LYS A 71 -41.12 13.02 -12.97
N ASN A 72 -41.61 12.20 -12.03
CA ASN A 72 -42.96 11.63 -12.09
C ASN A 72 -44.03 12.71 -12.02
N GLN A 73 -43.87 13.72 -11.16
CA GLN A 73 -44.78 14.87 -11.10
C GLN A 73 -44.77 15.69 -12.40
N MET A 74 -43.60 15.89 -13.03
CA MET A 74 -43.50 16.54 -14.33
C MET A 74 -44.13 15.73 -15.46
N SER A 75 -44.08 14.39 -15.40
CA SER A 75 -44.71 13.52 -16.42
C SER A 75 -46.24 13.61 -16.44
N MET A 76 -46.86 14.06 -15.35
CA MET A 76 -48.30 14.27 -15.24
C MET A 76 -48.73 15.69 -15.67
N LEU A 77 -47.78 16.60 -15.92
CA LEU A 77 -48.05 17.99 -16.31
C LEU A 77 -47.89 18.14 -17.82
N SER A 78 -48.87 18.76 -18.48
CA SER A 78 -48.76 19.12 -19.90
C SER A 78 -47.87 20.37 -20.05
N PRO A 79 -46.80 20.31 -20.88
CA PRO A 79 -45.92 21.46 -21.11
C PRO A 79 -46.64 22.70 -21.67
N THR A 80 -47.74 22.50 -22.39
CA THR A 80 -48.52 23.56 -23.06
C THR A 80 -49.68 24.07 -22.22
N ALA A 81 -50.30 23.24 -21.38
CA ALA A 81 -51.42 23.65 -20.53
C ALA A 81 -50.97 24.24 -19.18
N ASP A 82 -49.88 23.70 -18.59
CA ASP A 82 -49.37 24.06 -17.27
C ASP A 82 -47.92 24.58 -17.32
N PHE A 83 -47.59 25.34 -18.37
CA PHE A 83 -46.24 25.81 -18.69
C PHE A 83 -45.50 26.39 -17.47
N ALA A 84 -46.14 27.29 -16.71
CA ALA A 84 -45.51 27.92 -15.54
C ALA A 84 -45.12 26.91 -14.45
N LYS A 85 -45.95 25.88 -14.23
CA LYS A 85 -45.71 24.84 -13.22
C LYS A 85 -44.68 23.82 -13.71
N TYR A 86 -44.70 23.50 -15.00
CA TYR A 86 -43.69 22.67 -15.65
C TYR A 86 -42.28 23.28 -15.54
N TYR A 87 -42.11 24.54 -15.95
CA TYR A 87 -40.80 25.22 -15.90
C TYR A 87 -40.30 25.47 -14.47
N LYS A 88 -41.22 25.67 -13.51
CA LYS A 88 -40.84 25.76 -12.09
C LYS A 88 -40.24 24.43 -11.59
N ASN A 89 -40.86 23.32 -11.95
CA ASN A 89 -40.37 21.98 -11.61
C ASN A 89 -39.08 21.64 -12.37
N GLU A 90 -38.93 22.08 -13.61
CA GLU A 90 -37.69 21.92 -14.39
C GLU A 90 -36.51 22.65 -13.74
N ARG A 91 -36.72 23.88 -13.27
CA ARG A 91 -35.69 24.64 -12.52
C ARG A 91 -35.31 23.94 -11.21
N LEU A 92 -36.27 23.35 -10.51
CA LEU A 92 -36.01 22.57 -9.29
C LEU A 92 -35.24 21.28 -9.61
N LEU A 93 -35.58 20.60 -10.70
CA LEU A 93 -34.87 19.41 -11.17
C LEU A 93 -33.41 19.74 -11.49
N ASN A 94 -33.15 20.86 -12.16
CA ASN A 94 -31.79 21.30 -12.48
C ASN A 94 -30.99 21.64 -11.21
N LYS A 95 -31.60 22.29 -10.22
CA LYS A 95 -30.94 22.52 -8.92
C LYS A 95 -30.57 21.22 -8.20
N LEU A 96 -31.48 20.23 -8.18
CA LEU A 96 -31.21 18.92 -7.59
C LEU A 96 -30.10 18.17 -8.35
N LYS A 97 -30.04 18.29 -9.68
CA LYS A 97 -28.94 17.74 -10.48
C LYS A 97 -27.60 18.38 -10.13
N GLU A 98 -27.54 19.70 -9.99
CA GLU A 98 -26.31 20.40 -9.58
C GLU A 98 -25.86 20.00 -8.17
N GLU A 99 -26.79 19.87 -7.23
CA GLU A 99 -26.50 19.38 -5.88
C GLU A 99 -25.97 17.94 -5.89
N LYS A 100 -26.56 17.08 -6.73
CA LYS A 100 -26.07 15.71 -6.94
C LYS A 100 -24.65 15.71 -7.47
N GLU A 101 -24.37 16.46 -8.52
CA GLU A 101 -23.06 16.50 -9.15
C GLU A 101 -21.99 17.05 -8.19
N LYS A 102 -22.33 18.06 -7.39
CA LYS A 102 -21.47 18.57 -6.32
C LYS A 102 -21.20 17.48 -5.28
N LEU A 103 -22.23 16.77 -4.82
CA LEU A 103 -22.10 15.71 -3.82
C LEU A 103 -21.26 14.55 -4.35
N ASP A 104 -21.48 14.10 -5.59
CA ASP A 104 -20.68 13.06 -6.26
C ASP A 104 -19.20 13.45 -6.34
N LYS A 105 -18.89 14.71 -6.71
CA LYS A 105 -17.51 15.23 -6.70
C LYS A 105 -16.90 15.24 -5.29
N THR A 106 -17.68 15.58 -4.27
CA THR A 106 -17.18 15.53 -2.88
C THR A 106 -16.94 14.11 -2.39
N ILE A 107 -17.80 13.15 -2.74
CA ILE A 107 -17.64 11.74 -2.37
C ILE A 107 -16.43 11.15 -3.10
N PHE A 108 -16.27 11.44 -4.39
CA PHE A 108 -15.13 10.98 -5.16
C PHE A 108 -13.80 11.52 -4.60
N SER A 109 -13.73 12.82 -4.31
CA SER A 109 -12.52 13.42 -3.71
C SER A 109 -12.23 12.87 -2.31
N LYS A 110 -13.26 12.70 -1.46
CA LYS A 110 -13.11 12.02 -0.16
C LYS A 110 -12.66 10.57 -0.30
N SER A 111 -13.18 9.84 -1.29
CA SER A 111 -12.81 8.45 -1.57
C SER A 111 -11.35 8.34 -1.99
N ILE A 112 -10.87 9.24 -2.87
CA ILE A 112 -9.44 9.31 -3.24
C ILE A 112 -8.60 9.58 -1.99
N ILE A 113 -8.94 10.61 -1.21
CA ILE A 113 -8.19 10.97 0.00
C ILE A 113 -8.19 9.79 1.01
N SER A 114 -9.32 9.11 1.16
CA SER A 114 -9.46 7.93 2.01
C SER A 114 -8.56 6.79 1.51
N SER A 115 -8.55 6.51 0.20
CA SER A 115 -7.73 5.46 -0.40
C SER A 115 -6.23 5.70 -0.20
N VAL A 116 -5.78 6.95 -0.32
CA VAL A 116 -4.39 7.34 -0.05
C VAL A 116 -4.06 7.17 1.43
N LYS A 117 -4.94 7.62 2.32
CA LYS A 117 -4.78 7.45 3.78
C LYS A 117 -4.70 5.97 4.18
N ILE A 118 -5.57 5.13 3.62
CA ILE A 118 -5.58 3.69 3.85
C ILE A 118 -4.26 3.07 3.37
N ASN A 119 -3.80 3.42 2.17
CA ASN A 119 -2.53 2.94 1.64
C ASN A 119 -1.35 3.31 2.55
N ILE A 120 -1.29 4.55 3.03
CA ILE A 120 -0.26 5.00 3.95
C ILE A 120 -0.35 4.20 5.26
N ALA A 121 -1.54 4.08 5.85
CA ALA A 121 -1.74 3.37 7.11
C ALA A 121 -1.30 1.89 7.01
N VAL A 122 -1.66 1.20 5.93
CA VAL A 122 -1.28 -0.20 5.69
C VAL A 122 0.25 -0.33 5.58
N LYS A 123 0.90 0.56 4.82
CA LYS A 123 2.37 0.57 4.72
C LYS A 123 3.05 0.83 6.05
N THR A 124 2.50 1.73 6.86
CA THR A 124 3.01 1.99 8.22
C THR A 124 2.90 0.75 9.11
N ILE A 125 1.76 0.04 9.06
CA ILE A 125 1.59 -1.21 9.83
C ILE A 125 2.61 -2.26 9.39
N PHE A 126 2.81 -2.45 8.08
CA PHE A 126 3.83 -3.38 7.58
C PHE A 126 5.24 -3.00 8.03
N MET A 127 5.57 -1.71 8.03
CA MET A 127 6.85 -1.21 8.53
C MET A 127 7.03 -1.52 10.02
N VAL A 128 6.01 -1.29 10.85
CA VAL A 128 6.07 -1.58 12.29
C VAL A 128 6.25 -3.08 12.54
N ILE A 129 5.52 -3.93 11.83
CA ILE A 129 5.64 -5.40 11.93
C ILE A 129 7.04 -5.83 11.51
N ALA A 130 7.53 -5.31 10.39
CA ALA A 130 8.87 -5.61 9.91
C ALA A 130 9.93 -5.22 10.94
N THR A 131 9.90 -3.98 11.46
CA THR A 131 10.84 -3.52 12.50
C THR A 131 10.76 -4.37 13.77
N CYS A 132 9.57 -4.80 14.18
CA CYS A 132 9.40 -5.69 15.32
C CYS A 132 10.04 -7.07 15.06
N LEU A 133 9.87 -7.61 13.86
CA LEU A 133 10.56 -8.83 13.42
C LEU A 133 12.08 -8.63 13.38
N MET A 134 12.58 -7.49 12.92
CA MET A 134 14.02 -7.19 12.92
C MET A 134 14.62 -7.17 14.34
N TRP A 135 13.85 -6.75 15.34
CA TRP A 135 14.29 -6.75 16.74
C TRP A 135 14.23 -8.11 17.42
N LYS A 136 13.32 -8.98 16.98
CA LYS A 136 13.10 -10.29 17.62
C LYS A 136 13.82 -11.44 16.91
N ALA A 137 14.06 -11.31 15.61
CA ALA A 137 14.72 -12.34 14.82
C ALA A 137 16.23 -12.08 14.76
N GLU A 138 17.00 -13.07 15.15
CA GLU A 138 18.40 -13.16 14.72
C GLU A 138 18.41 -13.51 13.24
N PHE A 139 18.93 -12.59 12.42
CA PHE A 139 19.02 -12.80 10.98
C PHE A 139 19.96 -13.93 10.63
N PHE A 140 19.59 -14.72 9.64
CA PHE A 140 20.44 -15.80 9.15
C PHE A 140 21.64 -15.23 8.39
N VAL A 141 22.86 -15.49 8.88
CA VAL A 141 24.11 -15.06 8.24
C VAL A 141 24.51 -16.09 7.19
N LEU A 142 24.55 -15.68 5.92
CA LEU A 142 24.92 -16.55 4.81
C LEU A 142 26.44 -16.74 4.70
N PHE A 143 27.17 -15.64 4.74
CA PHE A 143 28.63 -15.63 4.67
C PHE A 143 29.21 -14.34 5.25
N LYS A 144 30.51 -14.36 5.52
CA LYS A 144 31.28 -13.21 5.98
C LYS A 144 32.14 -12.71 4.82
N MET A 145 32.07 -11.41 4.54
CA MET A 145 32.90 -10.74 3.53
C MET A 145 33.81 -9.71 4.17
N ASP A 146 34.97 -9.48 3.56
CA ASP A 146 35.88 -8.40 3.96
C ASP A 146 35.19 -7.04 3.71
N ALA A 147 35.19 -6.16 4.71
CA ALA A 147 34.56 -4.84 4.67
C ALA A 147 35.10 -3.95 3.54
N LYS A 148 36.28 -4.26 2.96
CA LYS A 148 36.85 -3.56 1.79
C LYS A 148 35.92 -3.61 0.56
N TRP A 149 35.11 -4.67 0.41
CA TRP A 149 34.19 -4.82 -0.72
C TRP A 149 32.98 -3.87 -0.67
N PHE A 150 32.67 -3.30 0.51
CA PHE A 150 31.51 -2.43 0.71
C PHE A 150 31.86 -0.94 0.64
N TRP A 151 33.01 -0.58 0.06
CA TRP A 151 33.37 0.82 -0.16
C TRP A 151 32.45 1.46 -1.23
N PRO A 152 31.86 2.65 -1.00
CA PRO A 152 32.11 3.60 0.10
C PRO A 152 31.14 3.49 1.30
N LEU A 153 30.20 2.55 1.31
CA LEU A 153 29.19 2.40 2.37
C LEU A 153 29.79 2.07 3.76
N ASN A 154 30.99 1.50 3.80
CA ASN A 154 31.75 1.20 5.02
C ASN A 154 32.01 2.44 5.90
N ILE A 155 32.01 3.66 5.33
CA ILE A 155 32.26 4.91 6.08
C ILE A 155 31.21 5.13 7.19
N PHE A 156 29.96 4.70 6.99
CA PHE A 156 28.89 4.88 7.96
C PHE A 156 28.94 3.89 9.13
N GLN A 157 29.61 2.74 8.96
CA GLN A 157 29.65 1.68 9.97
C GLN A 157 30.69 1.94 11.06
N ASN A 158 31.83 2.52 10.67
CA ASN A 158 32.91 2.86 11.61
C ASN A 158 32.50 3.88 12.69
N ASN A 159 31.44 4.67 12.48
CA ASN A 159 31.05 5.74 13.40
C ASN A 159 29.89 5.39 14.35
N ILE A 160 29.18 4.28 14.14
CA ILE A 160 27.94 3.99 14.89
C ILE A 160 28.07 2.77 15.81
N PHE A 161 29.00 1.82 15.55
CA PHE A 161 29.02 0.55 16.28
C PHE A 161 30.38 -0.04 16.69
N VAL A 162 31.52 0.67 16.62
CA VAL A 162 32.82 0.05 16.92
C VAL A 162 33.65 0.87 17.90
N GLY A 163 33.94 0.27 19.06
CA GLY A 163 35.03 0.67 19.93
C GLY A 163 36.37 0.15 19.39
N ASP A 164 37.39 1.02 19.39
CA ASP A 164 38.86 0.83 19.36
C ASP A 164 39.50 -0.42 18.72
N GLY A 165 38.84 -1.08 17.76
CA GLY A 165 39.41 -2.16 16.96
C GLY A 165 39.97 -1.65 15.63
N LYS A 166 41.26 -1.90 15.37
CA LYS A 166 41.95 -1.54 14.12
C LYS A 166 41.15 -1.99 12.88
N ALA A 167 40.96 -1.07 11.94
CA ALA A 167 40.02 -1.15 10.82
C ALA A 167 40.34 -2.19 9.71
N ASP A 168 41.43 -2.94 9.81
CA ASP A 168 41.95 -3.74 8.70
C ASP A 168 41.43 -5.19 8.63
N ASP A 169 40.79 -5.69 9.71
CA ASP A 169 40.27 -7.07 9.82
C ASP A 169 38.75 -7.14 10.12
N LEU A 170 37.98 -6.12 9.73
CA LEU A 170 36.55 -6.10 9.98
C LEU A 170 35.80 -6.97 8.96
N TYR A 171 35.39 -8.17 9.36
CA TYR A 171 34.50 -9.02 8.56
C TYR A 171 33.05 -8.61 8.76
N GLN A 172 32.34 -8.37 7.67
CA GLN A 172 30.93 -8.01 7.68
C GLN A 172 30.06 -9.23 7.39
N ASN A 173 29.06 -9.46 8.25
CA ASN A 173 28.07 -10.52 8.06
C ASN A 173 27.07 -10.10 6.97
N VAL A 174 26.95 -10.89 5.91
CA VAL A 174 25.91 -10.72 4.90
C VAL A 174 24.74 -11.64 5.26
N THR A 175 23.61 -11.02 5.60
CA THR A 175 22.39 -11.74 5.98
C THR A 175 21.56 -12.12 4.76
N LEU A 176 20.80 -13.21 4.87
CA LEU A 176 19.83 -13.64 3.85
C LEU A 176 18.83 -12.51 3.55
N PHE A 177 18.36 -11.84 4.59
CA PHE A 177 17.55 -10.64 4.49
C PHE A 177 18.14 -9.57 3.55
N SER A 178 19.43 -9.22 3.74
CA SER A 178 20.10 -8.18 2.94
C SER A 178 20.22 -8.60 1.48
N PHE A 179 20.52 -9.88 1.23
CA PHE A 179 20.60 -10.43 -0.11
C PHE A 179 19.25 -10.40 -0.83
N VAL A 180 18.18 -10.84 -0.16
CA VAL A 180 16.82 -10.81 -0.72
C VAL A 180 16.39 -9.36 -1.04
N LEU A 181 16.60 -8.42 -0.11
CA LEU A 181 16.30 -7.01 -0.39
C LEU A 181 17.08 -6.47 -1.58
N LEU A 182 18.39 -6.76 -1.66
CA LEU A 182 19.22 -6.34 -2.79
C LEU A 182 18.67 -6.86 -4.11
N THR A 183 18.30 -8.14 -4.18
CA THR A 183 17.72 -8.72 -5.42
C THR A 183 16.42 -8.03 -5.83
N LEU A 184 15.56 -7.68 -4.87
CA LEU A 184 14.31 -6.96 -5.13
C LEU A 184 14.56 -5.53 -5.61
N ILE A 185 15.53 -4.84 -5.01
CA ILE A 185 15.96 -3.50 -5.43
C ILE A 185 16.49 -3.54 -6.86
N VAL A 186 17.41 -4.47 -7.16
CA VAL A 186 17.98 -4.64 -8.50
C VAL A 186 16.88 -4.94 -9.52
N LYS A 187 15.94 -5.82 -9.19
CA LYS A 187 14.77 -6.10 -10.05
C LYS A 187 13.96 -4.84 -10.33
N LYS A 188 13.65 -4.03 -9.32
CA LYS A 188 12.87 -2.79 -9.49
C LYS A 188 13.61 -1.75 -10.33
N ILE A 189 14.92 -1.60 -10.14
CA ILE A 189 15.77 -0.72 -10.96
C ILE A 189 15.76 -1.20 -12.42
N TRP A 190 15.85 -2.51 -12.65
CA TRP A 190 15.80 -3.08 -13.99
C TRP A 190 14.45 -2.83 -14.68
N GLU A 191 13.34 -3.06 -13.98
CA GLU A 191 12.00 -2.76 -14.47
C GLU A 191 11.83 -1.27 -14.81
N TYR A 192 12.31 -0.39 -13.92
CA TYR A 192 12.30 1.05 -14.15
C TYR A 192 13.07 1.44 -15.42
N ARG A 193 14.27 0.88 -15.61
CA ARG A 193 15.09 1.11 -16.80
C ARG A 193 14.40 0.62 -18.07
N LYS A 194 13.82 -0.59 -18.06
CA LYS A 194 13.10 -1.16 -19.20
C LYS A 194 11.90 -0.30 -19.61
N ASN A 195 11.13 0.17 -18.64
CA ASN A 195 9.96 1.02 -18.89
C ASN A 195 10.35 2.38 -19.48
N ASN A 196 11.45 2.97 -19.02
CA ASN A 196 11.96 4.22 -19.60
C ASN A 196 12.44 4.06 -21.04
N VAL A 197 13.14 2.96 -21.36
CA VAL A 197 13.57 2.68 -22.75
C VAL A 197 12.37 2.52 -23.68
N ASN A 198 11.33 1.80 -23.25
CA ASN A 198 10.11 1.63 -24.05
C ASN A 198 9.34 2.95 -24.26
N ASN A 199 9.32 3.83 -23.26
CA ASN A 199 8.71 5.15 -23.39
C ASN A 199 9.50 6.06 -24.34
N CYS A 200 10.83 5.93 -24.44
CA CYS A 200 11.62 6.66 -25.42
C CYS A 200 11.39 6.19 -26.87
N ILE A 201 11.04 4.91 -27.06
CA ILE A 201 10.78 4.34 -28.40
C ILE A 201 9.38 4.73 -28.91
N ASN A 202 8.39 4.87 -28.03
CA ASN A 202 7.01 5.27 -28.39
C ASN A 202 6.81 6.78 -28.68
N ILE A 203 7.88 7.57 -28.69
CA ILE A 203 7.83 9.02 -29.01
C ILE A 203 8.22 9.28 -30.49
N TYR A 204 8.60 8.25 -31.24
CA TYR A 204 8.83 8.28 -32.69
C TYR A 204 7.73 7.52 -33.43
#